data_AF-A0A4Q4BRL8-F1
#
_entry.id   AF-A0A4Q4BRL8-F1
#
_cell.length_a   1.000
_cell.length_b   1.000
_cell.length_c   1.000
_cell.angle_alpha   90.00
_cell.angle_beta   90.00
_cell.angle_gamma   90.00
#
_symmetry.space_group_name_H-M   'P 1'
#
loop_
_entity.id
_entity.type
_entity.pdbx_description
1 polymer ?
#
loop_
_entity_poly.entity_id
_entity_poly.type
_entity_poly.pdbx_seq_one_letter_code
_entity_poly.pdbx_strand_id
1 'polypeptide(L)'
;VHPKPEDAARKAFYGWLIGRPYDVSALPAEIAAFEKWKADRSLPLPPVPFEWLAAFPLTAEDWAELAGRIGWQALRMNLNTLARNGAFNVQGVTEAVAARLSDEQALTKVRPMPYQLMVALGQAGEGVPLKVQAALEDGLEFSLRNIPSVPGRVVVCPDVSGSMASPVTGFRKGASSTVRCIDVAALVAAAMLRTNADARVMPFEVRVKDVRLDRHARLAANAAALAGLGGGGTNVSAPLAKLNAERASVDLVIIVSDNESWVDARRSGATQTMREWDQLKRRNPQAKLVCIDIQPHGTTQADGRPEILNVGGFSDAVFDTIARFAAGETRDWVSIVEQTEV
;
A
#
# COMPACT_ATOMS: atom_id res chain seq x y z
N VAL A 1 -12.49 8.88 -35.30
CA VAL A 1 -13.94 9.21 -35.28
C VAL A 1 -14.09 10.70 -35.66
N HIS A 2 -15.07 11.09 -36.48
CA HIS A 2 -15.36 12.49 -36.86
C HIS A 2 -16.73 12.92 -36.33
N PRO A 3 -16.88 13.15 -35.01
CA PRO A 3 -18.16 13.55 -34.44
C PRO A 3 -18.60 14.92 -34.97
N LYS A 4 -19.85 15.03 -35.41
CA LYS A 4 -20.46 16.30 -35.81
C LYS A 4 -20.95 17.03 -34.55
N PRO A 5 -20.51 18.26 -34.28
CA PRO A 5 -20.96 18.99 -33.09
C PRO A 5 -22.45 19.34 -33.20
N GLU A 6 -23.17 19.16 -32.09
CA GLU A 6 -24.61 19.40 -31.98
C GLU A 6 -24.96 20.89 -31.84
N ASP A 7 -24.07 21.65 -31.18
CA ASP A 7 -24.24 23.08 -30.93
C ASP A 7 -22.90 23.83 -31.00
N ALA A 8 -22.95 25.16 -30.78
CA ALA A 8 -21.77 26.02 -30.79
C ALA A 8 -20.78 25.67 -29.68
N ALA A 9 -21.25 25.26 -28.50
CA ALA A 9 -20.41 24.92 -27.37
C ALA A 9 -19.62 23.63 -27.61
N ARG A 10 -20.28 22.60 -28.13
CA ARG A 10 -19.67 21.34 -28.55
C ARG A 10 -18.69 21.55 -29.69
N LYS A 11 -19.02 22.43 -30.65
CA LYS A 11 -18.10 22.80 -31.74
C LYS A 11 -16.83 23.46 -31.19
N ALA A 12 -16.96 24.41 -30.26
CA ALA A 12 -15.82 25.06 -29.62
C ALA A 12 -14.99 24.07 -28.80
N PHE A 13 -15.64 23.22 -28.00
CA PHE A 13 -14.96 22.20 -27.20
C PHE A 13 -14.20 21.17 -28.05
N TYR A 14 -14.80 20.68 -29.14
CA TYR A 14 -14.09 19.79 -30.07
C TYR A 14 -12.92 20.50 -30.74
N GLY A 15 -13.10 21.76 -31.16
CA GLY A 15 -12.02 22.58 -31.69
C GLY A 15 -10.85 22.70 -30.71
N TRP A 16 -11.16 23.00 -29.44
CA TRP A 16 -10.20 23.09 -28.34
C TRP A 16 -9.44 21.77 -28.12
N LEU A 17 -10.14 20.64 -28.04
CA LEU A 17 -9.53 19.32 -27.82
C LEU A 17 -8.54 18.92 -28.92
N ILE A 18 -8.80 19.29 -30.17
CA ILE A 18 -7.98 18.88 -31.33
C ILE A 18 -7.06 19.99 -31.84
N GLY A 19 -6.94 21.11 -31.12
CA GLY A 19 -6.08 22.24 -31.49
C GLY A 19 -6.51 22.99 -32.76
N ARG A 20 -7.79 22.96 -33.12
CA ARG A 20 -8.36 23.78 -34.20
C ARG A 20 -8.85 25.13 -33.65
N PRO A 21 -9.05 26.15 -34.50
CA PRO A 21 -9.64 27.41 -34.07
C PRO A 21 -10.99 27.19 -33.36
N TYR A 22 -11.16 27.81 -32.19
CA TYR A 22 -12.37 27.76 -31.37
C TYR A 22 -12.71 29.15 -30.84
N ASP A 23 -13.98 29.35 -30.49
CA ASP A 23 -14.46 30.55 -29.83
C ASP A 23 -14.45 30.34 -28.31
N VAL A 24 -13.63 31.11 -27.59
CA VAL A 24 -13.50 31.02 -26.13
C VAL A 24 -14.83 31.33 -25.43
N SER A 25 -15.66 32.21 -25.99
CA SER A 25 -16.94 32.58 -25.39
C SER A 25 -17.99 31.46 -25.46
N ALA A 26 -17.80 30.51 -26.37
CA ALA A 26 -18.65 29.34 -26.52
C ALA A 26 -18.14 28.11 -25.73
N LEU A 27 -16.96 28.18 -25.12
CA LEU A 27 -16.43 27.06 -24.32
C LEU A 27 -17.24 26.88 -23.02
N PRO A 28 -17.26 25.64 -22.46
CA PRO A 28 -17.68 25.42 -21.09
C PRO A 28 -16.95 26.36 -20.13
N ALA A 29 -17.64 26.82 -19.07
CA ALA A 29 -17.19 27.92 -18.23
C ALA A 29 -15.81 27.66 -17.60
N GLU A 30 -15.54 26.43 -17.20
CA GLU A 30 -14.28 26.01 -16.59
C GLU A 30 -13.11 26.08 -17.60
N ILE A 31 -13.37 25.65 -18.84
CA ILE A 31 -12.37 25.67 -19.92
C ILE A 31 -12.14 27.11 -20.39
N ALA A 32 -13.20 27.92 -20.50
CA ALA A 32 -13.09 29.34 -20.81
C ALA A 32 -12.28 30.09 -19.74
N ALA A 33 -12.50 29.79 -18.45
CA ALA A 33 -11.73 30.34 -17.35
C ALA A 33 -10.26 29.91 -17.43
N PHE A 34 -9.99 28.65 -17.79
CA PHE A 34 -8.63 28.15 -18.01
C PHE A 34 -7.93 28.82 -19.19
N GLU A 35 -8.60 29.02 -20.33
CA GLU A 35 -8.03 29.77 -21.45
C GLU A 35 -7.70 31.22 -21.08
N LYS A 36 -8.59 31.89 -20.34
CA LYS A 36 -8.35 33.25 -19.84
C LYS A 36 -7.17 33.30 -18.89
N TRP A 37 -7.09 32.37 -17.94
CA TRP A 37 -5.99 32.27 -16.98
C TRP A 37 -4.64 31.97 -17.65
N LYS A 38 -4.62 31.14 -18.71
CA LYS A 38 -3.38 30.91 -19.49
C LYS A 38 -2.87 32.20 -20.16
N ALA A 39 -3.77 33.07 -20.59
CA ALA A 39 -3.42 34.35 -21.20
C ALA A 39 -3.00 35.41 -20.15
N ASP A 40 -3.63 35.40 -18.98
CA ASP A 40 -3.33 36.27 -17.85
C ASP A 40 -3.31 35.50 -16.53
N ARG A 41 -2.09 35.21 -16.06
CA ARG A 41 -1.84 34.42 -14.85
C ARG A 41 -2.01 35.20 -13.55
N SER A 42 -2.32 36.50 -13.62
CA SER A 42 -2.70 37.27 -12.44
C SER A 42 -4.14 36.99 -11.99
N LEU A 43 -4.93 36.34 -12.86
CA LEU A 43 -6.29 35.92 -12.55
C LEU A 43 -6.29 34.76 -11.54
N PRO A 44 -7.37 34.61 -10.75
CA PRO A 44 -7.52 33.48 -9.83
C PRO A 44 -7.43 32.13 -10.53
N LEU A 45 -6.95 31.10 -9.82
CA LEU A 45 -6.87 29.76 -10.38
C LEU A 45 -8.26 29.25 -10.79
N PRO A 46 -8.42 28.81 -12.06
CA PRO A 46 -9.69 28.34 -12.57
C PRO A 46 -10.07 26.98 -11.93
N PRO A 47 -11.38 26.66 -11.85
CA PRO A 47 -11.87 25.43 -11.21
C PRO A 47 -11.72 24.20 -12.14
N VAL A 48 -10.49 23.91 -12.56
CA VAL A 48 -10.12 22.76 -13.39
C VAL A 48 -9.26 21.78 -12.59
N PRO A 49 -9.08 20.53 -13.06
CA PRO A 49 -8.16 19.59 -12.41
C PRO A 49 -6.78 20.20 -12.25
N PHE A 50 -6.17 20.03 -11.07
CA PHE A 50 -4.88 20.67 -10.77
C PHE A 50 -3.77 20.20 -11.71
N GLU A 51 -3.90 19.01 -12.31
CA GLU A 51 -2.98 18.47 -13.30
C GLU A 51 -2.86 19.37 -14.53
N TRP A 52 -3.94 20.07 -14.89
CA TRP A 52 -3.92 21.04 -15.99
C TRP A 52 -3.15 22.30 -15.61
N LEU A 53 -3.20 22.69 -14.34
CA LEU A 53 -2.51 23.85 -13.79
C LEU A 53 -1.05 23.54 -13.48
N ALA A 54 -0.72 22.32 -13.06
CA ALA A 54 0.63 21.89 -12.71
C ALA A 54 1.60 21.85 -13.91
N ALA A 55 1.07 21.90 -15.15
CA ALA A 55 1.87 22.00 -16.38
C ALA A 55 2.50 23.40 -16.59
N PHE A 56 2.15 24.36 -15.73
CA PHE A 56 2.48 25.77 -15.85
C PHE A 56 3.35 26.19 -14.64
N PRO A 57 4.29 27.14 -14.77
CA PRO A 57 4.89 27.77 -13.59
C PRO A 57 3.78 28.41 -12.73
N LEU A 58 3.72 27.94 -11.48
CA LEU A 58 2.80 28.35 -10.42
C LEU A 58 3.63 28.92 -9.26
N THR A 59 3.06 29.88 -8.55
CA THR A 59 3.65 30.48 -7.34
C THR A 59 3.46 29.59 -6.11
N ALA A 60 4.15 29.90 -5.02
CA ALA A 60 3.94 29.18 -3.76
C ALA A 60 2.50 29.35 -3.25
N GLU A 61 1.92 30.53 -3.45
CA GLU A 61 0.53 30.88 -3.14
C GLU A 61 -0.47 30.08 -3.98
N ASP A 62 -0.18 29.89 -5.28
CA ASP A 62 -1.00 29.02 -6.13
C ASP A 62 -0.99 27.57 -5.63
N TRP A 63 0.20 27.05 -5.28
CA TRP A 63 0.30 25.69 -4.73
C TRP A 63 -0.34 25.55 -3.35
N ALA A 64 -0.30 26.61 -2.52
CA ALA A 64 -1.00 26.68 -1.26
C ALA A 64 -2.52 26.60 -1.45
N GLU A 65 -3.05 27.36 -2.41
CA GLU A 65 -4.46 27.31 -2.80
C GLU A 65 -4.87 25.93 -3.33
N LEU A 66 -4.04 25.34 -4.21
CA LEU A 66 -4.25 23.99 -4.72
C LEU A 66 -4.23 22.94 -3.60
N ALA A 67 -3.33 23.06 -2.62
CA ALA A 67 -3.27 22.15 -1.48
C ALA A 67 -4.57 22.11 -0.66
N GLY A 68 -5.40 23.16 -0.72
CA GLY A 68 -6.74 23.18 -0.12
C GLY A 68 -7.84 22.56 -1.00
N ARG A 69 -7.66 22.55 -2.32
CA ARG A 69 -8.68 22.12 -3.30
C ARG A 69 -8.52 20.69 -3.78
N ILE A 70 -7.29 20.20 -3.92
CA ILE A 70 -7.02 18.87 -4.47
C ILE A 70 -7.64 17.79 -3.59
N GLY A 71 -8.17 16.72 -4.21
CA GLY A 71 -8.75 15.59 -3.49
C GLY A 71 -7.73 14.91 -2.57
N TRP A 72 -8.19 14.24 -1.51
CA TRP A 72 -7.33 13.66 -0.47
C TRP A 72 -6.24 12.72 -1.04
N GLN A 73 -6.59 11.85 -2.00
CA GLN A 73 -5.62 10.94 -2.62
C GLN A 73 -4.55 11.69 -3.41
N ALA A 74 -4.95 12.69 -4.19
CA ALA A 74 -4.02 13.55 -4.91
C ALA A 74 -3.14 14.35 -3.94
N LEU A 75 -3.68 14.84 -2.81
CA LEU A 75 -2.93 15.52 -1.77
C LEU A 75 -1.82 14.64 -1.22
N ARG A 76 -2.14 13.41 -0.77
CA ARG A 76 -1.17 12.42 -0.26
C ARG A 76 -0.04 12.18 -1.27
N MET A 77 -0.38 12.00 -2.55
CA MET A 77 0.60 11.71 -3.60
C MET A 77 1.48 12.90 -3.98
N ASN A 78 1.06 14.14 -3.68
CA ASN A 78 1.73 15.35 -4.13
C ASN A 78 2.41 16.17 -3.02
N LEU A 79 2.56 15.63 -1.80
CA LEU A 79 3.19 16.35 -0.69
C LEU A 79 4.62 16.83 -1.02
N ASN A 80 5.43 15.99 -1.68
CA ASN A 80 6.75 16.39 -2.15
C ASN A 80 6.70 17.45 -3.24
N THR A 81 5.67 17.45 -4.09
CA THR A 81 5.47 18.49 -5.10
C THR A 81 5.10 19.82 -4.42
N LEU A 82 4.22 19.81 -3.42
CA LEU A 82 3.90 20.98 -2.61
C LEU A 82 5.14 21.55 -1.92
N ALA A 83 5.96 20.68 -1.30
CA ALA A 83 7.20 21.07 -0.66
C ALA A 83 8.20 21.71 -1.64
N ARG A 84 8.46 21.07 -2.79
CA ARG A 84 9.40 21.57 -3.81
C ARG A 84 9.00 22.93 -4.37
N ASN A 85 7.71 23.24 -4.41
CA ASN A 85 7.20 24.52 -4.90
C ASN A 85 6.92 25.54 -3.78
N GLY A 86 7.37 25.27 -2.55
CA GLY A 86 7.30 26.24 -1.45
C GLY A 86 5.92 26.44 -0.83
N ALA A 87 4.92 25.59 -1.14
CA ALA A 87 3.56 25.73 -0.61
C ALA A 87 3.52 25.76 0.92
N PHE A 88 4.36 24.96 1.58
CA PHE A 88 4.44 24.91 3.04
C PHE A 88 5.11 26.14 3.68
N ASN A 89 5.72 27.02 2.89
CA ASN A 89 6.23 28.31 3.38
C ASN A 89 5.11 29.36 3.49
N VAL A 90 3.96 29.13 2.83
CA VAL A 90 2.79 29.99 2.95
C VAL A 90 2.11 29.72 4.29
N GLN A 91 1.82 30.79 5.03
CA GLN A 91 1.28 30.71 6.38
C GLN A 91 -0.02 29.89 6.44
N GLY A 92 -0.09 28.93 7.36
CA GLY A 92 -1.28 28.11 7.62
C GLY A 92 -1.48 26.91 6.69
N VAL A 93 -0.69 26.77 5.62
CA VAL A 93 -0.81 25.62 4.70
C VAL A 93 -0.43 24.30 5.38
N THR A 94 0.62 24.31 6.20
CA THR A 94 1.05 23.14 6.97
C THR A 94 -0.08 22.64 7.87
N GLU A 95 -0.72 23.54 8.62
CA GLU A 95 -1.88 23.25 9.48
C GLU A 95 -3.05 22.72 8.66
N ALA A 96 -3.40 23.38 7.56
CA ALA A 96 -4.52 23.00 6.73
C ALA A 96 -4.31 21.61 6.11
N VAL A 97 -3.14 21.33 5.55
CA VAL A 97 -2.80 20.03 4.96
C VAL A 97 -2.80 18.94 6.02
N ALA A 98 -2.19 19.18 7.19
CA ALA A 98 -2.19 18.21 8.28
C ALA A 98 -3.62 17.89 8.74
N ALA A 99 -4.45 18.91 8.97
CA ALA A 99 -5.84 18.74 9.38
C ALA A 99 -6.66 17.93 8.36
N ARG A 100 -6.44 18.14 7.06
CA ARG A 100 -7.10 17.37 5.99
C ARG A 100 -6.68 15.91 5.96
N LEU A 101 -5.40 15.63 6.21
CA LEU A 101 -4.87 14.26 6.16
C LEU A 101 -5.30 13.42 7.37
N SER A 102 -5.48 14.04 8.53
CA SER A 102 -5.92 13.37 9.77
C SER A 102 -7.43 13.50 10.07
N ASP A 103 -8.21 14.17 9.22
CA ASP A 103 -9.67 14.27 9.38
C ASP A 103 -10.33 12.88 9.27
N GLU A 104 -10.86 12.39 10.41
CA GLU A 104 -11.52 11.09 10.49
C GLU A 104 -12.68 10.95 9.50
N GLN A 105 -13.45 12.02 9.23
CA GLN A 105 -14.56 11.94 8.27
C GLN A 105 -14.05 11.75 6.84
N ALA A 106 -13.00 12.49 6.48
CA ALA A 106 -12.32 12.31 5.20
C ALA A 106 -11.72 10.91 5.08
N LEU A 107 -11.07 10.41 6.14
CA LEU A 107 -10.46 9.08 6.18
C LEU A 107 -11.51 7.96 6.05
N THR A 108 -12.66 8.07 6.72
CA THR A 108 -13.77 7.11 6.58
C THR A 108 -14.33 7.09 5.15
N LYS A 109 -14.42 8.26 4.50
CA LYS A 109 -14.96 8.39 3.14
C LYS A 109 -13.99 7.86 2.09
N VAL A 110 -12.71 8.23 2.20
CA VAL A 110 -11.67 7.89 1.21
C VAL A 110 -11.14 6.48 1.41
N ARG A 111 -11.21 5.96 2.65
CA ARG A 111 -10.70 4.64 3.05
C ARG A 111 -9.28 4.41 2.51
N PRO A 112 -8.32 5.29 2.85
CA PRO A 112 -6.97 5.10 2.39
C PRO A 112 -6.42 3.80 2.92
N MET A 113 -5.63 3.12 2.09
CA MET A 113 -5.10 1.83 2.46
C MET A 113 -3.73 1.95 3.11
N PRO A 114 -3.40 1.08 4.08
CA PRO A 114 -2.21 1.25 4.92
C PRO A 114 -0.89 1.19 4.15
N TYR A 115 -0.73 0.31 3.16
CA TYR A 115 0.52 0.23 2.41
C TYR A 115 0.76 1.50 1.59
N GLN A 116 -0.27 2.07 0.96
CA GLN A 116 -0.19 3.38 0.31
C GLN A 116 0.27 4.50 1.25
N LEU A 117 -0.22 4.52 2.49
CA LEU A 117 0.15 5.51 3.49
C LEU A 117 1.57 5.29 4.03
N MET A 118 1.97 4.05 4.27
CA MET A 118 3.34 3.68 4.65
C MET A 118 4.35 4.10 3.57
N VAL A 119 4.02 3.87 2.29
CA VAL A 119 4.85 4.31 1.16
C VAL A 119 4.91 5.83 1.09
N ALA A 120 3.79 6.54 1.27
CA ALA A 120 3.78 8.00 1.26
C ALA A 120 4.64 8.59 2.40
N LEU A 121 4.56 8.00 3.60
CA LEU A 121 5.38 8.41 4.74
C LEU A 121 6.87 8.15 4.48
N GLY A 122 7.23 6.96 3.96
CA GLY A 122 8.61 6.61 3.61
C GLY A 122 9.18 7.44 2.44
N GLN A 123 8.33 8.02 1.60
CA GLN A 123 8.72 8.89 0.48
C GLN A 123 8.69 10.38 0.84
N ALA A 124 8.18 10.77 2.00
CA ALA A 124 8.14 12.17 2.42
C ALA A 124 9.58 12.71 2.54
N GLY A 125 9.92 13.70 1.71
CA GLY A 125 11.24 14.33 1.72
C GLY A 125 11.37 15.36 2.85
N GLU A 126 12.59 15.85 3.05
CA GLU A 126 12.92 16.82 4.12
C GLU A 126 12.08 18.11 4.06
N GLY A 127 11.61 18.50 2.88
CA GLY A 127 10.76 19.68 2.71
C GLY A 127 9.29 19.47 3.12
N VAL A 128 8.86 18.25 3.43
CA VAL A 128 7.51 17.98 3.94
C VAL A 128 7.51 18.17 5.47
N PRO A 129 6.72 19.10 6.02
CA PRO A 129 6.75 19.39 7.46
C PRO A 129 6.44 18.16 8.32
N LEU A 130 7.12 18.03 9.46
CA LEU A 130 6.92 16.92 10.41
C LEU A 130 5.46 16.78 10.86
N LYS A 131 4.73 17.90 10.96
CA LYS A 131 3.29 17.90 11.31
C LYS A 131 2.43 17.21 10.24
N VAL A 132 2.79 17.37 8.97
CA VAL A 132 2.12 16.68 7.84
C VAL A 132 2.48 15.20 7.85
N GLN A 133 3.74 14.87 8.13
CA GLN A 133 4.18 13.47 8.27
C GLN A 133 3.47 12.76 9.44
N ALA A 134 3.32 13.44 10.58
CA ALA A 134 2.55 12.93 11.71
C ALA A 134 1.07 12.70 11.34
N ALA A 135 0.46 13.60 10.57
CA ALA A 135 -0.91 13.41 10.09
C ALA A 135 -1.05 12.22 9.12
N LEU A 136 -0.04 11.94 8.28
CA LEU A 136 0.01 10.70 7.49
C LEU A 136 0.12 9.45 8.37
N GLU A 137 0.94 9.52 9.43
CA GLU A 137 1.06 8.43 10.41
C GLU A 137 -0.28 8.19 11.12
N ASP A 138 -0.99 9.23 11.53
CA ASP A 138 -2.34 9.10 12.12
C ASP A 138 -3.32 8.45 11.13
N GLY A 139 -3.29 8.86 9.86
CA GLY A 139 -4.06 8.23 8.79
C GLY A 139 -3.70 6.75 8.59
N LEU A 140 -2.41 6.39 8.71
CA LEU A 140 -1.94 5.02 8.62
C LEU A 140 -2.49 4.17 9.77
N GLU A 141 -2.41 4.67 11.01
CA GLU A 141 -2.97 4.01 12.17
C GLU A 141 -4.49 3.85 12.09
N PHE A 142 -5.18 4.83 11.50
CA PHE A 142 -6.60 4.74 11.21
C PHE A 142 -6.89 3.64 10.19
N SER A 143 -6.15 3.59 9.08
CA SER A 143 -6.36 2.62 7.99
C SER A 143 -6.19 1.16 8.43
N LEU A 144 -5.28 0.88 9.37
CA LEU A 144 -5.06 -0.46 9.93
C LEU A 144 -6.31 -1.04 10.62
N ARG A 145 -7.21 -0.20 11.12
CA ARG A 145 -8.46 -0.63 11.76
C ARG A 145 -9.53 -1.07 10.76
N ASN A 146 -9.40 -0.65 9.51
CA ASN A 146 -10.36 -0.94 8.43
C ASN A 146 -9.99 -2.20 7.63
N ILE A 147 -8.87 -2.85 7.97
CA ILE A 147 -8.49 -4.11 7.35
C ILE A 147 -9.53 -5.19 7.71
N PRO A 148 -9.93 -6.05 6.77
CA PRO A 148 -10.86 -7.14 7.07
C PRO A 148 -10.32 -8.06 8.18
N SER A 149 -11.17 -8.37 9.16
CA SER A 149 -10.89 -9.44 10.14
C SER A 149 -10.97 -10.81 9.45
N VAL A 150 -10.21 -11.75 9.96
CA VAL A 150 -10.09 -13.10 9.39
C VAL A 150 -10.57 -14.12 10.43
N PRO A 151 -11.46 -15.06 10.07
CA PRO A 151 -11.99 -16.01 11.05
C PRO A 151 -10.92 -17.01 11.52
N GLY A 152 -11.05 -17.44 12.77
CA GLY A 152 -10.25 -18.51 13.36
C GLY A 152 -8.93 -18.06 13.98
N ARG A 153 -8.07 -19.03 14.27
CA ARG A 153 -6.75 -18.86 14.89
C ARG A 153 -5.74 -18.53 13.81
N VAL A 154 -5.41 -17.24 13.73
CA VAL A 154 -4.45 -16.68 12.78
C VAL A 154 -3.04 -16.68 13.38
N VAL A 155 -2.09 -17.21 12.63
CA VAL A 155 -0.66 -17.12 12.93
C VAL A 155 0.03 -16.35 11.81
N VAL A 156 0.69 -15.24 12.16
CA VAL A 156 1.50 -14.46 11.22
C VAL A 156 2.98 -14.71 11.51
N CYS A 157 3.71 -15.10 10.48
CA CYS A 157 5.11 -15.45 10.52
C CYS A 157 5.90 -14.45 9.66
N PRO A 158 6.27 -13.28 10.21
CA PRO A 158 7.13 -12.34 9.50
C PRO A 158 8.56 -12.85 9.48
N ASP A 159 9.16 -12.95 8.30
CA ASP A 159 10.59 -13.14 8.16
C ASP A 159 11.33 -11.91 8.73
N VAL A 160 12.36 -12.15 9.53
CA VAL A 160 13.26 -11.14 10.10
C VAL A 160 14.73 -11.42 9.73
N SER A 161 14.96 -12.26 8.74
CA SER A 161 16.28 -12.56 8.17
C SER A 161 16.98 -11.30 7.64
N GLY A 162 18.29 -11.39 7.41
CA GLY A 162 19.07 -10.26 6.92
C GLY A 162 18.59 -9.69 5.57
N SER A 163 18.00 -10.53 4.70
CA SER A 163 17.52 -10.10 3.38
C SER A 163 16.31 -9.17 3.47
N MET A 164 15.51 -9.29 4.54
CA MET A 164 14.35 -8.44 4.81
C MET A 164 14.67 -6.95 4.99
N ALA A 165 15.95 -6.58 5.20
CA ALA A 165 16.39 -5.19 5.19
C ALA A 165 16.39 -4.55 3.78
N SER A 166 16.24 -5.36 2.73
CA SER A 166 16.25 -4.91 1.34
C SER A 166 15.01 -4.07 0.98
N PRO A 167 15.14 -3.12 0.04
CA PRO A 167 14.00 -2.38 -0.51
C PRO A 167 12.92 -3.30 -1.11
N VAL A 168 11.63 -2.99 -0.94
CA VAL A 168 10.52 -3.82 -1.51
C VAL A 168 10.57 -3.98 -3.03
N THR A 169 11.23 -3.07 -3.74
CA THR A 169 11.41 -3.12 -5.20
C THR A 169 12.61 -3.97 -5.63
N GLY A 170 13.32 -4.55 -4.67
CA GLY A 170 14.71 -4.99 -4.82
C GLY A 170 15.66 -3.81 -5.02
N PHE A 171 16.97 -4.11 -5.02
CA PHE A 171 17.99 -3.12 -5.35
C PHE A 171 17.95 -2.79 -6.84
N ARG A 172 17.48 -1.58 -7.18
CA ARG A 172 17.50 -1.03 -8.54
C ARG A 172 18.23 0.30 -8.52
N LYS A 173 19.25 0.47 -9.36
CA LYS A 173 20.04 1.70 -9.43
C LYS A 173 19.12 2.89 -9.78
N GLY A 174 18.95 3.83 -8.85
CA GLY A 174 18.14 5.04 -9.03
C GLY A 174 16.62 4.87 -8.91
N ALA A 175 16.13 3.69 -8.54
CA ALA A 175 14.68 3.42 -8.47
C ALA A 175 14.28 2.52 -7.29
N SER A 176 15.16 2.32 -6.31
CA SER A 176 14.86 1.56 -5.11
C SER A 176 13.91 2.32 -4.18
N SER A 177 12.84 1.65 -3.73
CA SER A 177 11.96 2.19 -2.69
C SER A 177 12.74 2.41 -1.38
N THR A 178 12.31 3.39 -0.58
CA THR A 178 12.77 3.58 0.80
C THR A 178 12.11 2.58 1.75
N VAL A 179 10.95 2.04 1.39
CA VAL A 179 10.25 1.00 2.14
C VAL A 179 10.99 -0.33 1.98
N ARG A 180 11.28 -0.99 3.11
CA ARG A 180 11.96 -2.28 3.16
C ARG A 180 10.98 -3.44 3.30
N CYS A 181 11.42 -4.65 2.98
CA CYS A 181 10.60 -5.85 3.14
C CYS A 181 10.18 -6.09 4.59
N ILE A 182 11.06 -5.78 5.56
CA ILE A 182 10.73 -5.86 7.00
C ILE A 182 9.60 -4.90 7.40
N ASP A 183 9.50 -3.74 6.74
CA ASP A 183 8.43 -2.77 7.01
C ASP A 183 7.08 -3.31 6.51
N VAL A 184 7.07 -4.02 5.37
CA VAL A 184 5.88 -4.74 4.87
C VAL A 184 5.49 -5.90 5.79
N ALA A 185 6.46 -6.70 6.26
CA ALA A 185 6.19 -7.78 7.20
C ALA A 185 5.62 -7.25 8.52
N ALA A 186 6.13 -6.13 9.01
CA ALA A 186 5.58 -5.42 10.15
C ALA A 186 4.16 -4.91 9.90
N LEU A 187 3.89 -4.41 8.69
CA LEU A 187 2.56 -3.94 8.31
C LEU A 187 1.54 -5.08 8.34
N VAL A 188 1.86 -6.23 7.75
CA VAL A 188 0.98 -7.40 7.77
C VAL A 188 0.75 -7.89 9.19
N ALA A 189 1.81 -7.99 10.00
CA ALA A 189 1.69 -8.41 11.40
C ALA A 189 0.83 -7.44 12.23
N ALA A 190 1.06 -6.14 12.11
CA ALA A 190 0.30 -5.11 12.82
C ALA A 190 -1.18 -5.08 12.38
N ALA A 191 -1.45 -5.18 11.08
CA ALA A 191 -2.81 -5.23 10.55
C ALA A 191 -3.58 -6.43 11.11
N MET A 192 -3.00 -7.63 11.06
CA MET A 192 -3.63 -8.83 11.58
C MET A 192 -3.83 -8.79 13.10
N LEU A 193 -2.88 -8.26 13.87
CA LEU A 193 -3.03 -8.06 15.32
C LEU A 193 -4.11 -7.01 15.67
N ARG A 194 -4.27 -5.98 14.82
CA ARG A 194 -5.26 -4.93 15.03
C ARG A 194 -6.67 -5.50 14.93
N THR A 195 -6.93 -6.31 13.90
CA THR A 195 -8.27 -6.81 13.54
C THR A 195 -8.58 -8.18 14.11
N ASN A 196 -7.57 -8.98 14.48
CA ASN A 196 -7.72 -10.30 15.09
C ASN A 196 -6.99 -10.30 16.44
N ALA A 197 -7.73 -10.08 17.52
CA ALA A 197 -7.15 -9.88 18.86
C ALA A 197 -6.31 -11.07 19.37
N ASP A 198 -6.66 -12.28 18.94
CA ASP A 198 -5.97 -13.53 19.32
C ASP A 198 -4.92 -13.96 18.29
N ALA A 199 -4.62 -13.14 17.27
CA ALA A 199 -3.59 -13.47 16.30
C ALA A 199 -2.23 -13.63 16.99
N ARG A 200 -1.50 -14.68 16.61
CA ARG A 200 -0.16 -14.95 17.11
C ARG A 200 0.87 -14.49 16.10
N VAL A 201 1.85 -13.69 16.52
CA VAL A 201 2.99 -13.32 15.68
C VAL A 201 4.19 -14.17 16.05
N MET A 202 4.79 -14.83 15.06
CA MET A 202 5.94 -15.74 15.20
C MET A 202 7.04 -15.32 14.21
N PRO A 203 7.80 -14.25 14.50
CA PRO A 203 8.89 -13.84 13.63
C PRO A 203 9.95 -14.93 13.54
N PHE A 204 10.60 -15.06 12.40
CA PHE A 204 11.59 -16.12 12.21
C PHE A 204 12.79 -15.66 11.38
N GLU A 205 13.92 -16.30 11.63
CA GLU A 205 15.11 -16.31 10.77
C GLU A 205 15.52 -17.79 10.58
N VAL A 206 16.66 -18.24 11.09
CA VAL A 206 16.98 -19.68 11.18
C VAL A 206 16.06 -20.41 12.18
N ARG A 207 15.56 -19.69 13.19
CA ARG A 207 14.62 -20.16 14.22
C ARG A 207 13.55 -19.10 14.49
N VAL A 208 12.45 -19.52 15.10
CA VAL A 208 11.44 -18.58 15.61
C VAL A 208 12.04 -17.75 16.74
N LYS A 209 11.85 -16.44 16.68
CA LYS A 209 12.26 -15.47 17.69
C LYS A 209 11.09 -15.15 18.60
N ASP A 210 11.39 -14.95 19.86
CA ASP A 210 10.40 -14.46 20.81
C ASP A 210 10.30 -12.93 20.68
N VAL A 211 9.11 -12.47 20.33
CA VAL A 211 8.75 -11.05 20.39
C VAL A 211 7.34 -10.93 20.90
N ARG A 212 7.07 -9.87 21.65
CA ARG A 212 5.71 -9.46 21.98
C ARG A 212 5.46 -8.12 21.31
N LEU A 213 4.74 -8.16 20.19
CA LEU A 213 4.22 -6.95 19.58
C LEU A 213 3.01 -6.47 20.39
N ASP A 214 2.88 -5.15 20.50
CA ASP A 214 1.69 -4.54 21.09
C ASP A 214 0.71 -4.22 19.97
N ARG A 215 -0.48 -4.83 20.02
CA ARG A 215 -1.56 -4.60 19.04
C ARG A 215 -2.05 -3.15 19.04
N HIS A 216 -1.77 -2.38 20.09
CA HIS A 216 -2.14 -0.99 20.24
C HIS A 216 -1.00 -0.03 19.88
N ALA A 217 0.25 -0.50 19.88
CA ALA A 217 1.39 0.30 19.47
C ALA A 217 1.28 0.78 18.02
N ARG A 218 1.98 1.88 17.75
CA ARG A 218 2.14 2.41 16.40
C ARG A 218 2.91 1.41 15.53
N LEU A 219 2.63 1.40 14.23
CA LEU A 219 3.29 0.54 13.26
C LEU A 219 4.81 0.68 13.35
N ALA A 220 5.32 1.93 13.45
CA ALA A 220 6.75 2.20 13.53
C ALA A 220 7.42 1.50 14.72
N ALA A 221 6.75 1.43 15.87
CA ALA A 221 7.27 0.75 17.06
C ALA A 221 7.33 -0.77 16.86
N ASN A 222 6.28 -1.36 16.29
CA ASN A 222 6.27 -2.79 15.97
C ASN A 222 7.28 -3.15 14.87
N ALA A 223 7.44 -2.29 13.86
CA ALA A 223 8.45 -2.45 12.81
C ALA A 223 9.87 -2.40 13.38
N ALA A 224 10.16 -1.44 14.27
CA ALA A 224 11.44 -1.35 14.97
C ALA A 224 11.70 -2.59 15.84
N ALA A 225 10.69 -3.07 16.57
CA ALA A 225 10.79 -4.29 17.37
C ALA A 225 11.13 -5.51 16.51
N LEU A 226 10.49 -5.69 15.35
CA LEU A 226 10.79 -6.79 14.42
C LEU A 226 12.18 -6.65 13.80
N ALA A 227 12.55 -5.46 13.33
CA ALA A 227 13.86 -5.19 12.74
C ALA A 227 15.00 -5.44 13.74
N GLY A 228 14.78 -5.18 15.04
CA GLY A 228 15.74 -5.43 16.10
C GLY A 228 16.04 -6.91 16.38
N LEU A 229 15.22 -7.85 15.89
CA LEU A 229 15.41 -9.29 16.06
C LEU A 229 16.34 -9.92 15.00
N GLY A 230 16.60 -9.20 13.92
CA GLY A 230 17.12 -9.76 12.67
C GLY A 230 18.64 -9.95 12.58
N GLY A 231 19.10 -10.28 11.37
CA GLY A 231 20.53 -10.38 11.01
C GLY A 231 21.08 -11.79 10.75
N GLY A 232 20.21 -12.80 10.66
CA GLY A 232 20.58 -14.20 10.38
C GLY A 232 20.15 -14.70 9.00
N GLY A 233 20.35 -16.01 8.76
CA GLY A 233 19.84 -16.69 7.57
C GLY A 233 18.34 -16.98 7.64
N THR A 234 17.78 -17.55 6.58
CA THR A 234 16.33 -17.77 6.46
C THR A 234 15.99 -19.26 6.53
N ASN A 235 15.11 -19.64 7.45
CA ASN A 235 14.52 -20.99 7.51
C ASN A 235 13.01 -20.89 7.67
N VAL A 236 12.29 -20.90 6.56
CA VAL A 236 10.85 -20.69 6.60
C VAL A 236 10.05 -21.88 7.14
N SER A 237 10.65 -23.05 7.23
CA SER A 237 10.01 -24.19 7.89
C SER A 237 9.94 -24.03 9.42
N ALA A 238 10.76 -23.14 10.02
CA ALA A 238 10.85 -22.95 11.46
C ALA A 238 9.52 -22.63 12.17
N PRO A 239 8.68 -21.68 11.71
CA PRO A 239 7.39 -21.43 12.33
C PRO A 239 6.46 -22.64 12.27
N LEU A 240 6.38 -23.32 11.13
CA LEU A 240 5.55 -24.52 10.96
C LEU A 240 6.03 -25.67 11.87
N ALA A 241 7.33 -25.89 11.94
CA ALA A 241 7.94 -26.87 12.83
C ALA A 241 7.64 -26.58 14.31
N LYS A 242 7.68 -25.31 14.72
CA LYS A 242 7.31 -24.90 16.09
C LYS A 242 5.82 -25.14 16.37
N LEU A 243 4.93 -24.78 15.45
CA LEU A 243 3.50 -25.09 15.56
C LEU A 243 3.26 -26.61 15.64
N ASN A 244 4.04 -27.39 14.90
CA ASN A 244 4.00 -28.85 14.95
C ASN A 244 4.43 -29.42 16.30
N ALA A 245 5.56 -28.96 16.83
CA ALA A 245 6.07 -29.36 18.13
C ALA A 245 5.09 -29.02 19.26
N GLU A 246 4.45 -27.85 19.18
CA GLU A 246 3.44 -27.40 20.14
C GLU A 246 2.08 -28.10 19.96
N ARG A 247 1.91 -28.90 18.90
CA ARG A 247 0.62 -29.47 18.47
C ARG A 247 -0.47 -28.40 18.38
N ALA A 248 -0.08 -27.20 17.94
CA ALA A 248 -0.94 -26.04 17.87
C ALA A 248 -2.14 -26.31 16.94
N SER A 249 -3.29 -25.80 17.35
CA SER A 249 -4.47 -25.77 16.51
C SER A 249 -4.54 -24.42 15.80
N VAL A 250 -4.60 -24.45 14.47
CA VAL A 250 -4.43 -23.26 13.62
C VAL A 250 -5.39 -23.33 12.44
N ASP A 251 -6.01 -22.21 12.11
CA ASP A 251 -6.96 -22.12 10.99
C ASP A 251 -6.35 -21.37 9.80
N LEU A 252 -5.45 -20.40 10.07
CA LEU A 252 -4.69 -19.70 9.04
C LEU A 252 -3.24 -19.46 9.46
N VAL A 253 -2.29 -19.79 8.58
CA VAL A 253 -0.89 -19.38 8.68
C VAL A 253 -0.59 -18.39 7.56
N ILE A 254 -0.03 -17.22 7.89
CA ILE A 254 0.43 -16.21 6.93
C ILE A 254 1.93 -16.09 7.09
N ILE A 255 2.69 -16.44 6.04
CA ILE A 255 4.14 -16.30 5.99
C ILE A 255 4.46 -15.09 5.11
N VAL A 256 5.30 -14.18 5.59
CA VAL A 256 5.74 -13.00 4.84
C VAL A 256 7.25 -13.00 4.72
N SER A 257 7.78 -13.04 3.49
CA SER A 257 9.21 -13.12 3.17
C SER A 257 9.55 -12.26 1.95
N ASP A 258 10.82 -11.97 1.71
CA ASP A 258 11.24 -11.10 0.61
C ASP A 258 11.48 -11.81 -0.73
N ASN A 259 12.02 -13.02 -0.78
CA ASN A 259 12.26 -13.72 -2.04
C ASN A 259 12.34 -15.24 -1.85
N GLU A 260 11.19 -15.88 -1.68
CA GLU A 260 11.16 -17.34 -1.49
C GLU A 260 10.19 -18.06 -2.41
N SER A 261 10.73 -19.02 -3.16
CA SER A 261 9.92 -19.99 -3.88
C SER A 261 9.48 -21.10 -2.92
N TRP A 262 8.22 -21.02 -2.51
CA TRP A 262 7.55 -21.99 -1.63
C TRP A 262 7.29 -23.35 -2.29
N VAL A 263 7.28 -23.38 -3.63
CA VAL A 263 6.80 -24.53 -4.43
C VAL A 263 7.89 -25.15 -5.32
N ASP A 264 8.98 -24.45 -5.68
CA ASP A 264 10.11 -25.12 -6.35
C ASP A 264 10.85 -26.05 -5.38
N ALA A 265 10.64 -27.35 -5.58
CA ALA A 265 11.44 -28.43 -5.01
C ALA A 265 12.96 -28.33 -5.31
N ARG A 266 13.39 -27.34 -6.10
CA ARG A 266 14.78 -27.09 -6.49
C ARG A 266 15.54 -26.20 -5.49
N ARG A 267 14.87 -25.48 -4.57
CA ARG A 267 15.55 -24.74 -3.49
C ARG A 267 15.59 -25.57 -2.20
N SER A 268 16.73 -25.55 -1.52
CA SER A 268 16.96 -26.22 -0.23
C SER A 268 16.09 -25.61 0.87
N GLY A 269 14.82 -26.02 0.96
CA GLY A 269 13.90 -25.54 2.01
C GLY A 269 12.42 -25.73 1.67
N ALA A 270 12.04 -25.57 0.40
CA ALA A 270 10.65 -25.69 -0.05
C ALA A 270 10.05 -27.06 0.32
N THR A 271 10.80 -28.14 0.13
CA THR A 271 10.40 -29.50 0.51
C THR A 271 10.22 -29.65 2.03
N GLN A 272 11.03 -28.99 2.85
CA GLN A 272 10.87 -29.07 4.31
C GLN A 272 9.66 -28.26 4.78
N THR A 273 9.47 -27.05 4.26
CA THR A 273 8.28 -26.23 4.53
C THR A 273 6.99 -26.99 4.19
N MET A 274 6.94 -27.67 3.04
CA MET A 274 5.79 -28.50 2.66
C MET A 274 5.62 -29.74 3.54
N ARG A 275 6.69 -30.40 3.98
CA ARG A 275 6.60 -31.50 4.96
C ARG A 275 6.00 -31.05 6.28
N GLU A 276 6.45 -29.92 6.81
CA GLU A 276 5.91 -29.34 8.05
C GLU A 276 4.45 -28.91 7.86
N TRP A 277 4.13 -28.29 6.72
CA TRP A 277 2.75 -27.92 6.38
C TRP A 277 1.83 -29.14 6.32
N ASP A 278 2.23 -30.21 5.64
CA ASP A 278 1.43 -31.45 5.53
C ASP A 278 1.21 -32.12 6.89
N GLN A 279 2.21 -32.06 7.78
CA GLN A 279 2.05 -32.52 9.14
C GLN A 279 1.06 -31.66 9.94
N LEU A 280 1.13 -30.33 9.80
CA LEU A 280 0.22 -29.41 10.47
C LEU A 280 -1.21 -29.56 9.95
N LYS A 281 -1.38 -29.66 8.63
CA LYS A 281 -2.65 -29.84 7.92
C LYS A 281 -3.35 -31.15 8.27
N ARG A 282 -2.60 -32.24 8.48
CA ARG A 282 -3.19 -33.51 8.96
C ARG A 282 -3.87 -33.38 10.33
N ARG A 283 -3.33 -32.53 11.21
CA ARG A 283 -3.95 -32.25 12.53
C ARG A 283 -5.00 -31.15 12.46
N ASN A 284 -4.88 -30.23 11.51
CA ASN A 284 -5.81 -29.14 11.26
C ASN A 284 -6.37 -29.23 9.82
N PRO A 285 -7.33 -30.12 9.54
CA PRO A 285 -7.76 -30.41 8.16
C PRO A 285 -8.33 -29.20 7.41
N GLN A 286 -8.78 -28.17 8.11
CA GLN A 286 -9.30 -26.92 7.53
C GLN A 286 -8.27 -25.80 7.45
N ALA A 287 -7.05 -25.98 7.98
CA ALA A 287 -6.03 -24.94 7.99
C ALA A 287 -5.66 -24.49 6.58
N LYS A 288 -5.46 -23.18 6.41
CA LYS A 288 -5.01 -22.56 5.18
C LYS A 288 -3.63 -21.93 5.35
N LEU A 289 -2.85 -21.89 4.28
CA LEU A 289 -1.54 -21.27 4.24
C LEU A 289 -1.53 -20.13 3.22
N VAL A 290 -1.06 -18.96 3.63
CA VAL A 290 -0.79 -17.82 2.75
C VAL A 290 0.70 -17.59 2.76
N CYS A 291 1.31 -17.57 1.59
CA CYS A 291 2.71 -17.25 1.39
C CYS A 291 2.83 -15.94 0.61
N ILE A 292 3.34 -14.90 1.26
CA ILE A 292 3.56 -13.58 0.65
C ILE A 292 5.04 -13.46 0.34
N ASP A 293 5.34 -13.39 -0.95
CA ASP A 293 6.67 -13.17 -1.50
C ASP A 293 6.79 -11.72 -1.98
N ILE A 294 7.47 -10.85 -1.21
CA ILE A 294 7.46 -9.40 -1.43
C ILE A 294 8.22 -9.01 -2.72
N GLN A 295 9.30 -9.72 -3.05
CA GLN A 295 10.12 -9.53 -4.26
C GLN A 295 10.11 -10.81 -5.10
N PRO A 296 9.00 -11.13 -5.80
CA PRO A 296 8.91 -12.37 -6.55
C PRO A 296 9.91 -12.37 -7.71
N HIS A 297 10.76 -13.40 -7.76
CA HIS A 297 11.69 -13.63 -8.87
C HIS A 297 11.10 -14.67 -9.84
N GLY A 298 10.15 -14.23 -10.68
CA GLY A 298 9.51 -15.06 -11.71
C GLY A 298 8.01 -15.25 -11.51
N THR A 299 7.35 -15.91 -12.46
CA THR A 299 5.95 -16.33 -12.34
C THR A 299 5.87 -17.61 -11.52
N THR A 300 6.04 -17.51 -10.20
CA THR A 300 5.78 -18.65 -9.32
C THR A 300 4.27 -18.82 -9.17
N GLN A 301 3.66 -19.31 -10.24
CA GLN A 301 2.35 -19.94 -10.18
C GLN A 301 2.51 -21.17 -9.30
N ALA A 302 1.97 -21.12 -8.10
CA ALA A 302 1.79 -22.32 -7.31
C ALA A 302 0.63 -23.11 -7.89
N ASP A 303 0.93 -23.86 -8.94
CA ASP A 303 0.02 -24.87 -9.45
C ASP A 303 -0.07 -26.00 -8.40
N GLY A 304 -1.28 -26.22 -7.84
CA GLY A 304 -1.65 -27.55 -7.35
C GLY A 304 -2.33 -27.71 -5.99
N ARG A 305 -2.50 -26.69 -5.13
CA ARG A 305 -3.09 -26.91 -3.78
C ARG A 305 -4.11 -25.85 -3.34
N PRO A 306 -5.42 -26.18 -3.22
CA PRO A 306 -6.48 -25.21 -2.91
C PRO A 306 -6.42 -24.62 -1.49
N GLU A 307 -5.64 -25.21 -0.60
CA GLU A 307 -5.41 -24.74 0.77
C GLU A 307 -4.18 -23.83 0.92
N ILE A 308 -3.45 -23.54 -0.18
CA ILE A 308 -2.28 -22.67 -0.19
C ILE A 308 -2.50 -21.53 -1.18
N LEU A 309 -2.44 -20.28 -0.70
CA LEU A 309 -2.44 -19.08 -1.50
C LEU A 309 -1.02 -18.52 -1.59
N ASN A 310 -0.52 -18.31 -2.81
CA ASN A 310 0.77 -17.67 -3.03
C ASN A 310 0.54 -16.27 -3.62
N VAL A 311 1.11 -15.27 -2.97
CA VAL A 311 1.01 -13.86 -3.34
C VAL A 311 2.39 -13.40 -3.77
N GLY A 312 2.52 -13.05 -5.04
CA GLY A 312 3.72 -12.44 -5.59
C GLY A 312 3.62 -10.92 -5.58
N GLY A 313 4.58 -10.26 -4.93
CA GLY A 313 4.61 -8.83 -4.72
C GLY A 313 3.78 -8.42 -3.51
N PHE A 314 3.67 -7.11 -3.26
CA PHE A 314 2.82 -6.60 -2.20
C PHE A 314 2.07 -5.34 -2.61
N SER A 315 0.76 -5.36 -2.34
CA SER A 315 -0.15 -4.22 -2.45
C SER A 315 -1.25 -4.36 -1.39
N ASP A 316 -2.03 -3.32 -1.19
CA ASP A 316 -3.14 -3.34 -0.24
C ASP A 316 -4.24 -4.37 -0.57
N ALA A 317 -4.34 -4.80 -1.83
CA ALA A 317 -5.28 -5.85 -2.25
C ALA A 317 -5.00 -7.20 -1.56
N VAL A 318 -3.77 -7.42 -1.06
CA VAL A 318 -3.38 -8.62 -0.33
C VAL A 318 -4.26 -8.85 0.90
N PHE A 319 -4.67 -7.79 1.61
CA PHE A 319 -5.50 -7.93 2.80
C PHE A 319 -6.90 -8.48 2.51
N ASP A 320 -7.56 -7.97 1.47
CA ASP A 320 -8.87 -8.46 1.04
C ASP A 320 -8.78 -9.90 0.53
N THR A 321 -7.75 -10.19 -0.28
CA THR A 321 -7.47 -11.54 -0.77
C THR A 321 -7.26 -12.54 0.36
N ILE A 322 -6.51 -12.19 1.40
CA ILE A 322 -6.33 -13.05 2.58
C ILE A 322 -7.67 -13.35 3.24
N ALA A 323 -8.51 -12.34 3.43
CA ALA A 323 -9.81 -12.51 4.08
C ALA A 323 -10.75 -13.39 3.25
N ARG A 324 -10.88 -13.13 1.95
CA ARG A 324 -11.67 -13.95 1.01
C ARG A 324 -11.14 -15.38 0.95
N PHE A 325 -9.83 -15.56 0.89
CA PHE A 325 -9.20 -16.87 0.87
C PHE A 325 -9.46 -17.64 2.17
N ALA A 326 -9.32 -16.99 3.32
CA ALA A 326 -9.62 -17.57 4.62
C ALA A 326 -11.10 -17.97 4.76
N ALA A 327 -12.02 -17.15 4.26
CA ALA A 327 -13.46 -17.45 4.19
C ALA A 327 -13.80 -18.57 3.18
N GLY A 328 -12.92 -18.85 2.20
CA GLY A 328 -13.13 -19.86 1.17
C GLY A 328 -13.84 -19.35 -0.09
N GLU A 329 -13.90 -18.03 -0.25
CA GLU A 329 -14.55 -17.33 -1.37
C GLU A 329 -13.66 -17.23 -2.62
N THR A 330 -12.35 -17.40 -2.47
CA THR A 330 -11.39 -17.40 -3.59
C THR A 330 -10.32 -18.47 -3.40
N ARG A 331 -9.67 -18.84 -4.51
CA ARG A 331 -8.65 -19.91 -4.57
C ARG A 331 -7.33 -19.48 -5.22
N ASP A 332 -7.26 -18.33 -5.89
CA ASP A 332 -6.05 -17.89 -6.60
C ASP A 332 -5.92 -16.36 -6.65
N TRP A 333 -4.68 -15.86 -6.53
CA TRP A 333 -4.28 -14.45 -6.58
C TRP A 333 -4.47 -13.84 -7.97
N VAL A 334 -4.17 -14.58 -9.05
CA VAL A 334 -4.25 -14.05 -10.43
C VAL A 334 -5.69 -13.71 -10.80
N SER A 335 -6.63 -14.59 -10.45
CA SER A 335 -8.07 -14.36 -10.65
C SER A 335 -8.60 -13.09 -9.99
N ILE A 336 -7.90 -12.55 -8.98
CA ILE A 336 -8.28 -11.34 -8.24
C ILE A 336 -7.60 -10.09 -8.83
N VAL A 337 -6.35 -10.20 -9.28
CA VAL A 337 -5.66 -9.11 -10.00
C VAL A 337 -6.43 -8.78 -11.28
N GLU A 338 -6.86 -9.79 -12.03
CA GLU A 338 -7.68 -9.61 -13.24
C GLU A 338 -9.07 -9.00 -12.96
N GLN A 339 -9.62 -9.19 -11.76
CA GLN A 339 -10.89 -8.58 -11.33
C GLN A 339 -10.74 -7.12 -10.87
N THR A 340 -9.53 -6.68 -10.53
CA THR A 340 -9.26 -5.34 -9.98
C THR A 340 -8.82 -4.34 -11.06
N GLU A 341 -8.44 -4.81 -12.26
CA GLU A 341 -8.04 -3.97 -13.41
C GLU A 341 -9.22 -3.50 -14.31
N VAL A 342 -10.48 -3.55 -13.85
CA VAL A 342 -11.65 -3.07 -14.60
C VAL A 342 -12.01 -1.62 -14.29
#